data_AF-A0A4W5R674-F1
#
_entry.id   AF-A0A4W5R674-F1
#
_cell.length_a   1.000
_cell.length_b   1.000
_cell.length_c   1.000
_cell.angle_alpha   90.00
_cell.angle_beta   90.00
_cell.angle_gamma   90.00
#
_symmetry.space_group_name_H-M   'P 1'
#
loop_
_entity.id
_entity.type
_entity.pdbx_description
1 polymer ?
#
loop_
_entity_poly.entity_id
_entity_poly.type
_entity_poly.pdbx_seq_one_letter_code
_entity_poly.pdbx_strand_id
1 'polypeptide(L)'
;MQLCEGCHYGAERIACVSSRLQEDWKGLTSVLEERSNTLVMSTDFHQGAEQFLGRVEGWCEACADDSLPGEMAELEASIQQHQTLYEEITSAYTQVSERGKALLEVLQRPAEPDESGLPAATTDFTAATHGIMGVLHEVMQGHQHVEGAWQHRKLRLHQRLQLCVFQQDVRQVLDWVEQHGEVFLNKHTGVGKSLHRARALQKRHD
;
A
#
# COMPACT_ATOMS: atom_id res chain seq x y z
N MET A 1 54.38 17.96 -16.03
CA MET A 1 55.21 17.56 -17.19
C MET A 1 56.47 18.41 -17.19
N GLN A 2 57.49 18.06 -16.40
CA GLN A 2 58.89 18.53 -16.50
C GLN A 2 59.73 17.95 -15.34
N LEU A 3 59.85 16.62 -15.26
CA LEU A 3 60.87 15.95 -14.43
C LEU A 3 61.40 14.66 -15.08
N CYS A 4 61.17 14.46 -16.39
CA CYS A 4 61.56 13.23 -17.10
C CYS A 4 62.78 13.39 -18.02
N GLU A 5 63.38 14.58 -18.13
CA GLU A 5 64.44 14.85 -19.12
C GLU A 5 65.89 14.69 -18.58
N GLY A 6 66.07 14.16 -17.36
CA GLY A 6 67.38 13.76 -16.87
C GLY A 6 67.38 12.27 -16.53
N CYS A 7 68.42 11.52 -16.90
CA CYS A 7 68.65 10.13 -16.53
C CYS A 7 68.65 9.94 -14.98
N HIS A 8 67.48 9.90 -14.36
CA HIS A 8 67.33 9.87 -12.91
C HIS A 8 66.92 8.47 -12.45
N TYR A 9 67.81 7.82 -11.70
CA TYR A 9 67.62 6.55 -10.99
C TYR A 9 66.33 6.50 -10.10
N GLY A 10 65.65 7.63 -9.91
CA GLY A 10 64.39 7.74 -9.17
C GLY A 10 63.11 7.90 -10.01
N ALA A 11 63.19 8.16 -11.33
CA ALA A 11 62.01 8.46 -12.15
C ALA A 11 61.03 7.27 -12.24
N GLU A 12 61.54 6.05 -12.43
CA GLU A 12 60.72 4.83 -12.43
C GLU A 12 60.06 4.57 -11.08
N ARG A 13 60.78 4.81 -9.98
CA ARG A 13 60.23 4.69 -8.62
C ARG A 13 59.14 5.72 -8.35
N ILE A 14 59.32 6.96 -8.81
CA ILE A 14 58.31 8.02 -8.70
C ILE A 14 57.06 7.65 -9.52
N ALA A 15 57.23 7.14 -10.75
CA ALA A 15 56.12 6.69 -11.58
C ALA A 15 55.35 5.51 -10.94
N CYS A 16 56.07 4.53 -10.41
CA CYS A 16 55.49 3.38 -9.70
C CYS A 16 54.67 3.83 -8.47
N VAL A 17 55.23 4.70 -7.63
CA VAL A 17 54.52 5.25 -6.46
C VAL A 17 53.32 6.09 -6.89
N SER A 18 53.43 6.89 -7.95
CA SER A 18 52.34 7.68 -8.49
C SER A 18 51.18 6.81 -8.99
N SER A 19 51.48 5.70 -9.70
CA SER A 19 50.45 4.75 -10.16
C SER A 19 49.72 4.13 -8.98
N ARG A 20 50.48 3.67 -7.97
CA ARG A 20 49.89 3.07 -6.77
C ARG A 20 49.02 4.05 -6.00
N LEU A 21 49.46 5.30 -5.83
CA LEU A 21 48.64 6.35 -5.21
C LEU A 21 47.35 6.62 -5.99
N GLN A 22 47.39 6.55 -7.32
CA GLN A 22 46.21 6.74 -8.16
C GLN A 22 45.23 5.57 -8.04
N GLU A 23 45.74 4.34 -7.96
CA GLU A 23 44.94 3.13 -7.68
C GLU A 23 44.31 3.19 -6.28
N ASP A 24 45.11 3.51 -5.25
CA ASP A 24 44.66 3.67 -3.86
C ASP A 24 43.58 4.77 -3.76
N TRP A 25 43.79 5.91 -4.43
CA TRP A 25 42.82 7.01 -4.47
C TRP A 25 41.51 6.61 -5.13
N LYS A 26 41.58 5.87 -6.26
CA LYS A 26 40.39 5.36 -6.95
C LYS A 26 39.62 4.38 -6.06
N GLY A 27 40.31 3.46 -5.40
CA GLY A 27 39.71 2.52 -4.45
C GLY A 27 39.04 3.21 -3.28
N LEU A 28 39.74 4.17 -2.65
CA LEU A 28 39.19 4.98 -1.55
C LEU A 28 37.92 5.73 -1.98
N THR A 29 37.95 6.35 -3.17
CA THR A 29 36.81 7.10 -3.69
C THR A 29 35.59 6.18 -3.91
N SER A 30 35.80 5.00 -4.50
CA SER A 30 34.74 3.99 -4.70
C SER A 30 34.09 3.57 -3.37
N VAL A 31 34.90 3.26 -2.35
CA VAL A 31 34.41 2.85 -1.03
C VAL A 31 33.63 3.99 -0.34
N LEU A 32 34.08 5.24 -0.50
CA LEU A 32 33.37 6.40 0.04
C LEU A 32 32.03 6.62 -0.65
N GLU A 33 31.96 6.46 -1.97
CA GLU A 33 30.70 6.57 -2.74
C GLU A 33 29.70 5.48 -2.34
N GLU A 34 30.14 4.22 -2.23
CA GLU A 34 29.30 3.10 -1.78
C GLU A 34 28.76 3.31 -0.36
N ARG A 35 29.62 3.76 0.55
CA ARG A 35 29.22 4.08 1.92
C ARG A 35 28.23 5.24 1.97
N SER A 36 28.47 6.29 1.19
CA SER A 36 27.56 7.44 1.09
C SER A 36 26.19 7.00 0.59
N ASN A 37 26.13 6.19 -0.47
CA ASN A 37 24.88 5.67 -1.01
C ASN A 37 24.13 4.82 0.01
N THR A 38 24.83 3.93 0.72
CA THR A 38 24.22 3.08 1.76
C THR A 38 23.64 3.91 2.92
N LEU A 39 24.32 4.98 3.33
CA LEU A 39 23.82 5.89 4.36
C LEU A 39 22.58 6.67 3.92
N VAL A 40 22.52 7.09 2.64
CA VAL A 40 21.33 7.72 2.08
C VAL A 40 20.15 6.75 2.09
N MET A 41 20.34 5.52 1.59
CA MET A 41 19.31 4.47 1.62
C MET A 41 18.82 4.18 3.05
N SER A 42 19.73 4.13 4.02
CA SER A 42 19.40 3.94 5.44
C SER A 42 18.55 5.09 5.97
N THR A 43 18.93 6.33 5.67
CA THR A 43 18.19 7.53 6.09
C THR A 43 16.78 7.53 5.50
N ASP A 44 16.65 7.27 4.19
CA ASP A 44 15.37 7.26 3.48
C ASP A 44 14.43 6.14 3.97
N PHE A 45 14.99 4.99 4.34
CA PHE A 45 14.25 3.88 4.94
C PHE A 45 13.73 4.25 6.33
N HIS A 46 14.60 4.69 7.23
CA HIS A 46 14.21 5.00 8.61
C HIS A 46 13.23 6.18 8.68
N GLN A 47 13.44 7.22 7.87
CA GLN A 47 12.50 8.33 7.78
C GLN A 47 11.14 7.88 7.24
N GLY A 48 11.14 7.00 6.22
CA GLY A 48 9.90 6.43 5.69
C GLY A 48 9.16 5.58 6.73
N ALA A 49 9.88 4.76 7.48
CA ALA A 49 9.32 3.94 8.55
C ALA A 49 8.71 4.78 9.68
N GLU A 50 9.42 5.82 10.14
CA GLU A 50 8.92 6.75 11.15
C GLU A 50 7.65 7.47 10.69
N GLN A 51 7.62 7.95 9.43
CA GLN A 51 6.43 8.57 8.85
C GLN A 51 5.26 7.60 8.68
N PHE A 52 5.52 6.33 8.37
CA PHE A 52 4.48 5.32 8.30
C PHE A 52 3.90 5.03 9.68
N LEU A 53 4.77 4.73 10.65
CA LEU A 53 4.37 4.40 12.03
C LEU A 53 3.65 5.57 12.71
N GLY A 54 4.11 6.80 12.50
CA GLY A 54 3.44 8.00 13.01
C GLY A 54 2.05 8.26 12.44
N ARG A 55 1.69 7.65 11.30
CA ARG A 55 0.35 7.76 10.70
C ARG A 55 -0.60 6.62 11.09
N VAL A 56 -0.08 5.52 11.63
CA VAL A 56 -0.87 4.32 11.99
C VAL A 56 -2.04 4.69 12.90
N GLU A 57 -1.80 5.45 13.97
CA GLU A 57 -2.87 5.84 14.89
C GLU A 57 -3.95 6.66 14.20
N GLY A 58 -3.57 7.65 13.38
CA GLY A 58 -4.53 8.48 12.64
C GLY A 58 -5.37 7.69 11.63
N TRP A 59 -4.79 6.70 10.95
CA TRP A 59 -5.55 5.81 10.07
C TRP A 59 -6.49 4.89 10.84
N CYS A 60 -6.07 4.39 12.01
CA CYS A 60 -6.94 3.62 12.90
C CYS A 60 -8.12 4.46 13.40
N GLU A 61 -7.89 5.70 13.81
CA GLU A 61 -8.94 6.64 14.23
C GLU A 61 -9.94 6.90 13.10
N ALA A 62 -9.45 7.12 11.87
CA ALA A 62 -10.31 7.28 10.70
C ALA A 62 -11.18 6.04 10.42
N CYS A 63 -10.70 4.84 10.77
CA CYS A 63 -11.48 3.60 10.66
C CYS A 63 -12.40 3.35 11.86
N ALA A 64 -12.11 3.95 13.02
CA ALA A 64 -12.87 3.77 14.26
C ALA A 64 -14.19 4.55 14.30
N ASP A 65 -14.44 5.43 13.34
CA ASP A 65 -15.71 6.17 13.28
C ASP A 65 -16.91 5.22 13.21
N ASP A 66 -17.71 5.26 14.28
CA ASP A 66 -18.90 4.44 14.42
C ASP A 66 -20.14 5.00 13.73
N SER A 67 -20.09 6.26 13.31
CA SER A 67 -21.18 6.86 12.56
C SER A 67 -21.25 6.25 11.15
N LEU A 68 -22.46 5.83 10.76
CA LEU A 68 -22.75 5.29 9.43
C LEU A 68 -23.79 6.18 8.77
N PRO A 69 -23.54 6.66 7.53
CA PRO A 69 -24.48 7.54 6.87
C PRO A 69 -25.87 6.93 6.70
N GLY A 70 -26.86 7.80 6.84
CA GLY A 70 -28.28 7.47 6.66
C GLY A 70 -28.64 7.30 5.19
N GLU A 71 -28.21 8.29 4.40
CA GLU A 71 -28.54 8.47 2.99
C GLU A 71 -27.63 7.64 2.08
N MET A 72 -28.21 7.13 0.97
CA MET A 72 -27.49 6.25 0.04
C MET A 72 -26.27 6.93 -0.58
N ALA A 73 -26.41 8.18 -1.03
CA ALA A 73 -25.33 8.92 -1.66
C ALA A 73 -24.14 9.18 -0.70
N GLU A 74 -24.43 9.51 0.56
CA GLU A 74 -23.40 9.72 1.58
C GLU A 74 -22.71 8.40 1.96
N LEU A 75 -23.47 7.30 1.99
CA LEU A 75 -22.93 5.97 2.26
C LEU A 75 -21.98 5.52 1.14
N GLU A 76 -22.37 5.71 -0.12
CA GLU A 76 -21.52 5.44 -1.29
C GLU A 76 -20.24 6.28 -1.24
N ALA A 77 -20.35 7.57 -0.92
CA ALA A 77 -19.19 8.45 -0.73
C ALA A 77 -18.26 7.96 0.39
N SER A 78 -18.83 7.51 1.52
CA SER A 78 -18.05 6.94 2.63
C SER A 78 -17.34 5.65 2.25
N ILE A 79 -17.98 4.78 1.44
CA ILE A 79 -17.35 3.56 0.90
C ILE A 79 -16.19 3.91 -0.02
N GLN A 80 -16.34 4.90 -0.91
CA GLN A 80 -15.28 5.35 -1.80
C GLN A 80 -14.10 5.93 -1.01
N GLN A 81 -14.36 6.81 -0.04
CA GLN A 81 -13.32 7.37 0.83
C GLN A 81 -12.56 6.25 1.58
N HIS A 82 -13.28 5.24 2.06
CA HIS A 82 -12.69 4.09 2.75
C HIS A 82 -11.81 3.24 1.82
N GLN A 83 -12.16 3.12 0.53
CA GLN A 83 -11.31 2.47 -0.48
C GLN A 83 -10.04 3.28 -0.75
N THR A 84 -10.16 4.59 -0.95
CA THR A 84 -9.00 5.48 -1.15
C THR A 84 -8.03 5.44 0.04
N LEU A 85 -8.56 5.41 1.27
CA LEU A 85 -7.74 5.27 2.47
C LEU A 85 -6.89 3.98 2.45
N TYR A 86 -7.47 2.86 2.00
CA TYR A 86 -6.74 1.60 1.89
C TYR A 86 -5.61 1.65 0.87
N GLU A 87 -5.85 2.30 -0.27
CA GLU A 87 -4.85 2.50 -1.31
C GLU A 87 -3.68 3.34 -0.78
N GLU A 88 -3.96 4.39 0.00
CA GLU A 88 -2.93 5.19 0.67
C GLU A 88 -2.09 4.36 1.64
N ILE A 89 -2.74 3.60 2.54
CA ILE A 89 -2.06 2.74 3.52
C ILE A 89 -1.16 1.72 2.81
N THR A 90 -1.70 1.04 1.80
CA THR A 90 -0.99 0.00 1.04
C THR A 90 0.20 0.60 0.28
N SER A 91 0.02 1.76 -0.35
CA SER A 91 1.09 2.47 -1.05
C SER A 91 2.21 2.88 -0.09
N ALA A 92 1.86 3.45 1.07
CA ALA A 92 2.83 3.86 2.07
C ALA A 92 3.62 2.66 2.64
N TYR A 93 2.94 1.56 2.95
CA TYR A 93 3.58 0.33 3.43
C TYR A 93 4.52 -0.28 2.38
N THR A 94 4.08 -0.32 1.11
CA THR A 94 4.87 -0.88 0.01
C THR A 94 6.16 -0.10 -0.19
N GLN A 95 6.08 1.24 -0.20
CA GLN A 95 7.26 2.10 -0.34
C GLN A 95 8.30 1.87 0.76
N VAL A 96 7.88 1.80 2.03
CA VAL A 96 8.80 1.54 3.15
C VAL A 96 9.41 0.14 3.05
N SER A 97 8.59 -0.85 2.70
CA SER A 97 9.03 -2.25 2.53
C SER A 97 10.05 -2.40 1.41
N GLU A 98 9.85 -1.74 0.28
CA GLU A 98 10.78 -1.76 -0.86
C GLU A 98 12.12 -1.10 -0.51
N ARG A 99 12.09 0.07 0.17
CA ARG A 99 13.31 0.74 0.67
C ARG A 99 14.09 -0.16 1.63
N GLY A 100 13.40 -0.81 2.57
CA GLY A 100 14.03 -1.72 3.53
C GLY A 100 14.66 -2.94 2.84
N LYS A 101 13.96 -3.54 1.87
CA LYS A 101 14.50 -4.65 1.06
C LYS A 101 15.74 -4.24 0.27
N ALA A 102 15.68 -3.11 -0.44
CA ALA A 102 16.81 -2.61 -1.22
C ALA A 102 18.04 -2.34 -0.32
N LEU A 103 17.84 -1.79 0.88
CA LEU A 103 18.92 -1.57 1.84
C LEU A 103 19.53 -2.88 2.34
N LEU A 104 18.69 -3.88 2.66
CA LEU A 104 19.16 -5.21 3.06
C LEU A 104 19.96 -5.89 1.96
N GLU A 105 19.53 -5.79 0.70
CA GLU A 105 20.25 -6.33 -0.46
C GLU A 105 21.66 -5.74 -0.60
N VAL A 106 21.83 -4.44 -0.30
CA VAL A 106 23.14 -3.78 -0.30
C VAL A 106 24.01 -4.27 0.87
N LEU A 107 23.45 -4.32 2.07
CA LEU A 107 24.20 -4.71 3.29
C LEU A 107 24.59 -6.19 3.31
N GLN A 108 23.81 -7.04 2.65
CA GLN A 108 24.03 -8.49 2.59
C GLN A 108 24.79 -8.94 1.34
N ARG A 109 25.20 -7.99 0.47
CA ARG A 109 25.98 -8.32 -0.73
C ARG A 109 27.31 -8.97 -0.33
N PRO A 110 27.62 -10.17 -0.84
CA PRO A 110 28.93 -10.79 -0.64
C PRO A 110 30.05 -9.86 -1.14
N ALA A 111 31.16 -9.80 -0.42
CA ALA A 111 32.33 -9.08 -0.93
C ALA A 111 32.87 -9.79 -2.17
N GLU A 112 33.09 -9.04 -3.25
CA GLU A 112 33.78 -9.55 -4.44
C GLU A 112 35.22 -9.92 -4.05
N PRO A 113 35.75 -11.06 -4.51
CA PRO A 113 37.13 -11.44 -4.25
C PRO A 113 38.06 -10.44 -4.92
N ASP A 114 38.90 -9.78 -4.12
CA ASP A 114 39.97 -8.91 -4.61
C ASP A 114 40.93 -9.75 -5.49
N GLU A 115 41.34 -9.25 -6.67
CA GLU A 115 42.32 -9.90 -7.56
C GLU A 115 43.66 -10.18 -6.84
N SER A 116 43.90 -9.53 -5.70
CA SER A 116 45.09 -9.70 -4.86
C SER A 116 44.98 -10.82 -3.80
N GLY A 117 43.86 -11.56 -3.72
CA GLY A 117 43.71 -12.74 -2.85
C GLY A 117 43.76 -12.46 -1.34
N LEU A 118 43.82 -11.18 -0.96
CA LEU A 118 43.67 -10.73 0.42
C LEU A 118 42.18 -10.64 0.73
N PRO A 119 41.73 -11.06 1.92
CA PRO A 119 40.36 -10.80 2.34
C PRO A 119 40.19 -9.29 2.43
N ALA A 120 39.47 -8.70 1.46
CA ALA A 120 38.91 -7.37 1.62
C ALA A 120 38.28 -7.33 3.00
N ALA A 121 38.64 -6.35 3.84
CA ALA A 121 38.12 -6.25 5.20
C ALA A 121 36.60 -6.18 5.14
N THR A 122 35.93 -7.34 5.30
CA THR A 122 34.49 -7.44 5.20
C THR A 122 33.93 -6.75 6.43
N THR A 123 33.30 -5.60 6.20
CA THR A 123 32.64 -4.89 7.30
C THR A 123 31.43 -5.71 7.72
N ASP A 124 31.39 -6.16 8.97
CA ASP A 124 30.29 -6.97 9.48
C ASP A 124 29.05 -6.09 9.69
N PHE A 125 28.07 -6.22 8.79
CA PHE A 125 26.79 -5.51 8.85
C PHE A 125 25.68 -6.30 9.56
N THR A 126 26.01 -7.38 10.27
CA THR A 126 25.01 -8.25 10.91
C THR A 126 24.13 -7.46 11.89
N ALA A 127 24.70 -6.58 12.72
CA ALA A 127 23.93 -5.78 13.68
C ALA A 127 22.97 -4.80 12.97
N ALA A 128 23.45 -4.11 11.92
CA ALA A 128 22.62 -3.19 11.13
C ALA A 128 21.47 -3.94 10.44
N THR A 129 21.76 -5.11 9.87
CA THR A 129 20.76 -6.00 9.25
C THR A 129 19.66 -6.37 10.24
N HIS A 130 20.02 -6.78 11.46
CA HIS A 130 19.03 -7.10 12.50
C HIS A 130 18.19 -5.89 12.89
N GLY A 131 18.80 -4.70 13.02
CA GLY A 131 18.08 -3.45 13.30
C GLY A 131 17.05 -3.11 12.23
N ILE A 132 17.43 -3.20 10.95
CA ILE A 132 16.54 -2.94 9.81
C ILE A 132 15.38 -3.94 9.78
N MET A 133 15.66 -5.22 10.02
CA MET A 133 14.62 -6.26 10.12
C MET A 133 13.64 -5.99 11.27
N GLY A 134 14.13 -5.50 12.41
CA GLY A 134 13.29 -5.08 13.54
C GLY A 134 12.31 -3.96 13.15
N VAL A 135 12.81 -2.91 12.49
CA VAL A 135 11.97 -1.80 12.02
C VAL A 135 10.96 -2.26 10.96
N LEU A 136 11.36 -3.12 10.01
CA LEU A 136 10.43 -3.71 9.04
C LEU A 136 9.32 -4.51 9.73
N HIS A 137 9.65 -5.23 10.79
CA HIS A 137 8.67 -5.96 11.57
C HIS A 137 7.69 -5.03 12.30
N GLU A 138 8.18 -3.93 12.89
CA GLU A 138 7.31 -2.90 13.49
C GLU A 138 6.37 -2.29 12.44
N VAL A 139 6.87 -1.94 11.26
CA VAL A 139 6.06 -1.43 10.13
C VAL A 139 5.01 -2.45 9.70
N MET A 140 5.37 -3.73 9.61
CA MET A 140 4.42 -4.81 9.30
C MET A 140 3.33 -4.94 10.37
N GLN A 141 3.68 -4.87 11.65
CA GLN A 141 2.72 -4.90 12.74
C GLN A 141 1.76 -3.70 12.69
N GLY A 142 2.29 -2.49 12.44
CA GLY A 142 1.49 -1.29 12.24
C GLY A 142 0.52 -1.44 11.07
N HIS A 143 0.98 -1.97 9.93
CA HIS A 143 0.12 -2.25 8.78
C HIS A 143 -1.02 -3.22 9.12
N GLN A 144 -0.72 -4.34 9.79
CA GLN A 144 -1.73 -5.31 10.22
C GLN A 144 -2.75 -4.70 11.20
N HIS A 145 -2.31 -3.80 12.07
CA HIS A 145 -3.19 -3.12 13.02
C HIS A 145 -4.22 -2.24 12.28
N VAL A 146 -3.76 -1.40 11.35
CA VAL A 146 -4.64 -0.54 10.55
C VAL A 146 -5.53 -1.39 9.64
N GLU A 147 -5.00 -2.44 9.03
CA GLU A 147 -5.77 -3.37 8.20
C GLU A 147 -6.93 -4.00 8.99
N GLY A 148 -6.69 -4.39 10.25
CA GLY A 148 -7.75 -4.91 11.13
C GLY A 148 -8.87 -3.90 11.37
N ALA A 149 -8.53 -2.66 11.70
CA ALA A 149 -9.50 -1.58 11.89
C ALA A 149 -10.27 -1.28 10.58
N TRP A 150 -9.56 -1.27 9.45
CA TRP A 150 -10.13 -1.05 8.14
C TRP A 150 -11.14 -2.14 7.76
N GLN A 151 -10.78 -3.42 7.92
CA GLN A 151 -11.69 -4.55 7.62
C GLN A 151 -12.97 -4.48 8.46
N HIS A 152 -12.84 -4.08 9.73
CA HIS A 152 -13.99 -3.90 10.60
C HIS A 152 -14.94 -2.82 10.07
N ARG A 153 -14.41 -1.64 9.71
CA ARG A 153 -15.21 -0.55 9.14
C ARG A 153 -15.83 -0.93 7.80
N LYS A 154 -15.08 -1.63 6.93
CA LYS A 154 -15.57 -2.16 5.65
C LYS A 154 -16.83 -3.01 5.85
N LEU A 155 -16.78 -3.97 6.77
CA LEU A 155 -17.90 -4.86 7.05
C LEU A 155 -19.16 -4.06 7.41
N ARG A 156 -19.02 -3.06 8.28
CA ARG A 156 -20.14 -2.22 8.73
C ARG A 156 -20.74 -1.37 7.63
N LEU A 157 -19.90 -0.75 6.78
CA LEU A 157 -20.36 0.00 5.61
C LEU A 157 -21.16 -0.89 4.66
N HIS A 158 -20.69 -2.12 4.40
CA HIS A 158 -21.39 -3.05 3.51
C HIS A 158 -22.71 -3.55 4.11
N GLN A 159 -22.76 -3.82 5.42
CA GLN A 159 -24.00 -4.16 6.12
C GLN A 159 -25.02 -3.01 6.05
N ARG A 160 -24.57 -1.76 6.23
CA ARG A 160 -25.43 -0.58 6.08
C ARG A 160 -25.98 -0.47 4.65
N LEU A 161 -25.15 -0.71 3.65
CA LEU A 161 -25.55 -0.65 2.24
C LEU A 161 -26.63 -1.69 1.94
N GLN A 162 -26.42 -2.93 2.38
CA GLN A 162 -27.41 -4.01 2.23
C GLN A 162 -28.75 -3.65 2.90
N LEU A 163 -28.71 -3.04 4.09
CA LEU A 163 -29.92 -2.58 4.76
C LEU A 163 -30.64 -1.48 3.98
N CYS A 164 -29.92 -0.50 3.43
CA CYS A 164 -30.52 0.58 2.62
C CYS A 164 -31.17 0.02 1.35
N VAL A 165 -30.51 -0.91 0.65
CA VAL A 165 -31.06 -1.59 -0.53
C VAL A 165 -32.33 -2.36 -0.15
N PHE A 166 -32.28 -3.16 0.91
CA PHE A 166 -33.46 -3.90 1.39
C PHE A 166 -34.64 -2.97 1.71
N GLN A 167 -34.39 -1.83 2.35
CA GLN A 167 -35.42 -0.84 2.65
C GLN A 167 -36.02 -0.22 1.38
N GLN A 168 -35.21 0.00 0.35
CA GLN A 168 -35.69 0.48 -0.95
C GLN A 168 -36.57 -0.58 -1.63
N ASP A 169 -36.16 -1.84 -1.61
CA ASP A 169 -36.93 -2.95 -2.18
C ASP A 169 -38.30 -3.10 -1.48
N VAL A 170 -38.33 -3.04 -0.15
CA VAL A 170 -39.58 -3.08 0.62
C VAL A 170 -40.49 -1.91 0.26
N ARG A 171 -39.95 -0.68 0.17
CA ARG A 171 -40.73 0.50 -0.25
C ARG A 171 -41.31 0.31 -1.65
N GLN A 172 -40.52 -0.20 -2.60
CA GLN A 172 -40.99 -0.45 -3.96
C GLN A 172 -42.17 -1.45 -3.99
N VAL A 173 -42.11 -2.51 -3.19
CA VAL A 173 -43.22 -3.46 -3.07
C VAL A 173 -44.46 -2.81 -2.46
N LEU A 174 -44.29 -2.03 -1.39
CA LEU A 174 -45.41 -1.31 -0.75
C LEU A 174 -46.07 -0.31 -1.70
N ASP A 175 -45.27 0.50 -2.39
CA ASP A 175 -45.74 1.46 -3.38
C ASP A 175 -46.49 0.78 -4.52
N TRP A 176 -46.02 -0.39 -4.98
CA TRP A 176 -46.72 -1.17 -5.99
C TRP A 176 -48.08 -1.67 -5.49
N VAL A 177 -48.14 -2.20 -4.27
CA VAL A 177 -49.40 -2.70 -3.67
C VAL A 177 -50.41 -1.55 -3.56
N GLU A 178 -50.00 -0.41 -3.00
CA GLU A 178 -50.89 0.73 -2.77
C GLU A 178 -51.35 1.39 -4.07
N GLN A 179 -50.42 1.65 -5.00
CA GLN A 179 -50.72 2.46 -6.19
C GLN A 179 -51.30 1.64 -7.34
N HIS A 180 -50.96 0.35 -7.44
CA HIS A 180 -51.36 -0.50 -8.56
C HIS A 180 -52.24 -1.66 -8.09
N GLY A 181 -51.84 -2.40 -7.07
CA GLY A 181 -52.54 -3.59 -6.59
C GLY A 181 -53.95 -3.28 -6.10
N GLU A 182 -54.09 -2.38 -5.12
CA GLU A 182 -55.40 -2.01 -4.57
C GLU A 182 -56.28 -1.32 -5.60
N VAL A 183 -55.70 -0.44 -6.42
CA VAL A 183 -56.41 0.25 -7.50
C VAL A 183 -56.95 -0.73 -8.53
N PHE A 184 -56.18 -1.75 -8.90
CA PHE A 184 -56.59 -2.82 -9.81
C PHE A 184 -57.76 -3.61 -9.21
N LEU A 185 -57.65 -4.06 -7.96
CA LEU A 185 -58.69 -4.83 -7.27
C LEU A 185 -60.00 -4.02 -7.14
N ASN A 186 -59.92 -2.75 -6.75
CA ASN A 186 -61.08 -1.87 -6.60
C ASN A 186 -61.81 -1.62 -7.93
N LYS A 187 -61.08 -1.55 -9.06
CA LYS A 187 -61.66 -1.33 -10.39
C LYS A 187 -62.21 -2.61 -11.04
N HIS A 188 -61.85 -3.79 -10.55
CA HIS A 188 -62.14 -5.08 -11.19
C HIS A 188 -62.90 -6.05 -10.29
N THR A 189 -63.98 -5.58 -9.65
CA THR A 189 -64.85 -6.38 -8.76
C THR A 189 -65.94 -7.18 -9.47
N GLY A 190 -66.17 -6.95 -10.78
CA GLY A 190 -67.25 -7.59 -11.52
C GLY A 190 -66.89 -8.97 -12.07
N VAL A 191 -67.75 -9.98 -11.85
CA VAL A 191 -67.57 -11.38 -12.34
C VAL A 191 -68.08 -11.58 -13.78
N GLY A 192 -68.76 -10.58 -14.35
CA GLY A 192 -69.39 -10.66 -15.68
C GLY A 192 -70.78 -11.32 -15.65
N LYS A 193 -71.70 -10.82 -16.49
CA LYS A 193 -73.11 -11.30 -16.53
C LYS A 193 -73.34 -12.53 -17.42
N SER A 194 -72.29 -13.09 -18.01
CA SER A 194 -72.37 -14.28 -18.86
C SER A 194 -71.04 -15.04 -18.84
N LEU A 195 -71.08 -16.35 -19.15
CA LEU A 195 -69.91 -17.22 -19.22
C LEU A 195 -68.81 -16.65 -20.14
N HIS A 196 -69.21 -16.10 -21.30
CA HIS A 196 -68.29 -15.48 -22.25
C HIS A 196 -67.57 -14.27 -21.65
N ARG A 197 -68.32 -13.41 -20.93
CA ARG A 197 -67.79 -12.18 -20.32
C ARG A 197 -66.92 -12.48 -19.10
N ALA A 198 -67.28 -13.50 -18.31
CA ALA A 198 -66.47 -14.02 -17.21
C ALA A 198 -65.11 -14.55 -17.70
N ARG A 199 -65.09 -15.35 -18.79
CA ARG A 199 -63.85 -15.85 -19.39
C ARG A 199 -62.94 -14.74 -19.94
N ALA A 200 -63.53 -13.68 -20.50
CA ALA A 200 -62.77 -12.53 -20.98
C ALA A 200 -62.16 -11.71 -19.84
N LEU A 201 -62.84 -11.63 -18.68
CA LEU A 201 -62.31 -10.98 -17.48
C LEU A 201 -61.21 -11.82 -16.83
N GLN A 202 -61.36 -13.15 -16.78
CA GLN A 202 -60.33 -14.08 -16.31
C GLN A 202 -59.02 -13.93 -17.10
N LYS A 203 -59.10 -13.92 -18.45
CA LYS A 203 -57.93 -13.70 -19.32
C LYS A 203 -57.23 -12.35 -19.14
N ARG A 204 -57.88 -11.35 -18.52
CA ARG A 204 -57.29 -10.04 -18.22
C ARG A 204 -56.68 -9.97 -16.82
N HIS A 205 -56.98 -10.96 -15.98
CA HIS A 205 -56.49 -11.09 -14.62
C HIS A 205 -55.27 -12.03 -14.54
N ASP A 206 -55.21 -13.01 -15.45
CA ASP A 206 -54.00 -13.82 -15.73
C ASP A 206 -52.93 -12.99 -16.47
#